data_AF-A0AB13ABC9-F1
#
_entry.id   AF-A0AB13ABC9-F1
#
_cell.length_a   1.000
_cell.length_b   1.000
_cell.length_c   1.000
_cell.angle_alpha   90.00
_cell.angle_beta   90.00
_cell.angle_gamma   90.00
#
_symmetry.space_group_name_H-M   'P 1'
#
loop_
_entity.id
_entity.type
_entity.pdbx_description
1 polymer ?
#
loop_
_entity_poly.entity_id
_entity_poly.type
_entity_poly.pdbx_seq_one_letter_code
_entity_poly.pdbx_strand_id
1 'polypeptide(L)'
;MLQTNNYSLVLLIQLALLTFDLFVNSFSELLRSAPVIQLVLFIIQDIGILFNVIIILLMMFNTYVFQVGLVSLLLERFRAMLILSALYLTLSICFHCWVMNLRWMESNRFVWTDGLQVLFVFQRIAAVLYYYFYKRTTEYLGDPRLYEDSPWLRDAFARARQ
;
A
#
# COMPACT_ATOMS: atom_id res chain seq x y z
N MET A 1 -2.98 -24.94 -13.95
CA MET A 1 -2.44 -25.25 -12.61
C MET A 1 -1.05 -24.66 -12.30
N LEU A 2 -0.36 -24.00 -13.24
CA LEU A 2 0.90 -23.26 -13.02
C LEU A 2 0.71 -21.83 -12.44
N GLN A 3 -0.54 -21.36 -12.30
CA GLN A 3 -0.87 -19.97 -11.94
C GLN A 3 -0.90 -19.74 -10.42
N THR A 4 -1.25 -20.77 -9.63
CA THR A 4 -1.40 -20.68 -8.16
C THR A 4 -0.07 -20.54 -7.42
N ASN A 5 0.99 -21.20 -7.88
CA ASN A 5 2.30 -21.12 -7.21
C ASN A 5 2.94 -19.72 -7.37
N ASN A 6 2.80 -19.10 -8.54
CA ASN A 6 3.28 -17.76 -8.80
C ASN A 6 2.49 -16.71 -8.01
N TYR A 7 1.17 -16.88 -7.90
CA TYR A 7 0.33 -15.99 -7.10
C TYR A 7 0.67 -16.08 -5.60
N SER A 8 0.90 -17.28 -5.08
CA SER A 8 1.31 -17.50 -3.69
C SER A 8 2.61 -16.75 -3.34
N LEU A 9 3.59 -16.78 -4.25
CA LEU A 9 4.85 -16.05 -4.10
C LEU A 9 4.63 -14.54 -4.07
N VAL A 10 3.83 -14.00 -4.99
CA VAL A 10 3.49 -12.56 -5.02
C VAL A 10 2.82 -12.14 -3.72
N LEU A 11 1.86 -12.92 -3.23
CA LEU A 11 1.17 -12.65 -1.96
C LEU A 11 2.12 -12.70 -0.76
N LEU A 12 3.07 -13.63 -0.75
CA LEU A 12 4.11 -13.71 0.28
C LEU A 12 4.99 -12.45 0.28
N ILE A 13 5.42 -11.96 -0.90
CA ILE A 13 6.19 -10.72 -1.02
C ILE A 13 5.37 -9.54 -0.47
N GLN A 14 4.12 -9.41 -0.87
CA GLN A 14 3.24 -8.33 -0.40
C GLN A 14 3.06 -8.36 1.11
N LEU A 15 2.85 -9.55 1.68
CA LEU A 15 2.70 -9.72 3.13
C LEU A 15 4.00 -9.38 3.87
N ALA A 16 5.16 -9.75 3.33
CA ALA A 16 6.45 -9.40 3.90
C ALA A 16 6.67 -7.88 3.90
N LEU A 17 6.33 -7.20 2.81
CA LEU A 17 6.41 -5.74 2.71
C LEU A 17 5.47 -5.04 3.69
N LEU A 18 4.22 -5.52 3.84
CA LEU A 18 3.29 -4.99 4.83
C LEU A 18 3.75 -5.22 6.27
N THR A 19 4.34 -6.39 6.54
CA THR A 19 4.87 -6.72 7.87
C THR A 19 6.06 -5.83 8.20
N PHE A 20 6.93 -5.57 7.23
CA PHE A 20 8.04 -4.63 7.38
C PHE A 20 7.53 -3.21 7.65
N ASP A 21 6.52 -2.73 6.90
CA ASP A 21 5.91 -1.42 7.13
C ASP A 21 5.34 -1.29 8.54
N LEU A 22 4.59 -2.30 9.01
CA LEU A 22 4.06 -2.35 10.38
C LEU A 22 5.18 -2.34 11.42
N PHE A 23 6.28 -3.06 11.16
CA PHE A 23 7.45 -3.08 12.02
C PHE A 23 8.08 -1.69 12.15
N VAL A 24 8.36 -1.01 11.03
CA VAL A 24 8.95 0.35 11.08
C VAL A 24 8.01 1.33 11.76
N ASN A 25 6.71 1.23 11.49
CA ASN A 25 5.69 2.01 12.17
C ASN A 25 5.70 1.81 13.69
N SER A 26 5.95 0.60 14.17
CA SER A 26 5.91 0.28 15.60
C SER A 26 7.22 0.60 16.32
N PHE A 27 8.37 0.39 15.67
CA PHE A 27 9.67 0.34 16.33
C PHE A 27 10.67 1.43 15.91
N SER A 28 10.38 2.22 14.87
CA SER A 28 11.31 3.26 14.39
C SER A 28 11.69 4.29 15.46
N GLU A 29 10.82 4.54 16.44
CA GLU A 29 11.08 5.47 17.54
C GLU A 29 12.21 4.99 18.47
N LEU A 30 12.44 3.67 18.55
CA LEU A 30 13.57 3.12 19.34
C LEU A 30 14.93 3.54 18.78
N LEU A 31 14.98 3.97 17.52
CA LEU A 31 16.19 4.40 16.83
C LEU A 31 16.35 5.93 16.82
N ARG A 32 15.59 6.67 17.63
CA ARG A 32 15.65 8.14 17.70
C ARG A 32 17.04 8.71 17.97
N SER A 33 17.90 7.96 18.66
CA SER A 33 19.28 8.38 18.97
C SER A 33 20.24 8.27 17.76
N ALA A 34 19.84 7.53 16.73
CA ALA A 34 20.63 7.30 15.52
C ALA A 34 19.85 7.81 14.28
N PRO A 35 19.76 9.14 14.07
CA PRO A 35 18.89 9.74 13.05
C PRO A 35 19.20 9.28 11.63
N VAL A 36 20.46 8.95 11.32
CA VAL A 36 20.85 8.41 10.01
C VAL A 36 20.25 7.02 9.78
N ILE A 37 20.29 6.14 10.78
CA ILE A 37 19.70 4.80 10.69
C ILE A 37 18.18 4.91 10.57
N GLN A 38 17.57 5.80 11.36
CA GLN A 38 16.13 6.07 11.31
C GLN A 38 15.71 6.58 9.92
N LEU A 39 16.47 7.50 9.31
CA LEU A 39 16.24 8.00 7.96
C LEU A 39 16.29 6.87 6.92
N VAL A 40 17.32 6.02 6.97
CA VAL A 40 17.44 4.89 6.04
C VAL A 40 16.24 3.95 6.15
N LEU A 41 15.79 3.65 7.37
CA LEU A 41 14.59 2.83 7.58
C LEU A 41 13.32 3.46 7.00
N PHE A 42 13.14 4.77 7.16
CA PHE A 42 12.01 5.50 6.57
C PHE A 42 12.04 5.46 5.04
N ILE A 43 13.22 5.63 4.42
CA ILE A 43 13.36 5.51 2.96
C ILE A 43 12.99 4.10 2.48
N ILE A 44 13.49 3.06 3.17
CA ILE A 44 13.16 1.67 2.82
C ILE A 44 11.66 1.41 3.00
N GLN A 45 11.04 1.96 4.04
CA GLN A 45 9.61 1.86 4.29
C GLN A 45 8.79 2.50 3.16
N ASP A 46 9.10 3.75 2.79
CA ASP A 46 8.37 4.47 1.74
C ASP A 46 8.51 3.76 0.38
N ILE A 47 9.70 3.23 0.08
CA ILE A 47 9.94 2.38 -1.10
C ILE A 47 9.09 1.10 -1.02
N GLY A 48 9.02 0.45 0.15
CA GLY A 48 8.21 -0.75 0.37
C GLY A 48 6.72 -0.52 0.13
N ILE A 49 6.17 0.60 0.63
CA ILE A 49 4.79 1.02 0.37
C ILE A 49 4.58 1.23 -1.13
N LEU A 50 5.49 1.93 -1.81
CA LEU A 50 5.43 2.17 -3.25
C LEU A 50 5.45 0.86 -4.05
N PHE A 51 6.33 -0.08 -3.70
CA PHE A 51 6.37 -1.41 -4.34
C PHE A 51 5.07 -2.17 -4.16
N ASN A 52 4.48 -2.14 -2.95
CA ASN A 52 3.19 -2.77 -2.71
C ASN A 52 2.10 -2.20 -3.63
N VAL A 53 2.07 -0.89 -3.87
CA VAL A 53 1.14 -0.26 -4.83
C VAL A 53 1.43 -0.72 -6.26
N ILE A 54 2.70 -0.74 -6.67
CA ILE A 54 3.11 -1.20 -8.01
C ILE A 54 2.67 -2.65 -8.23
N ILE A 55 2.88 -3.55 -7.27
CA ILE A 55 2.49 -4.96 -7.41
C ILE A 55 0.98 -5.08 -7.65
N ILE A 56 0.14 -4.34 -6.91
CA ILE A 56 -1.31 -4.36 -7.14
C ILE A 56 -1.63 -3.86 -8.55
N LEU A 57 -1.03 -2.74 -8.98
CA LEU A 57 -1.28 -2.21 -10.33
C LEU A 57 -0.90 -3.24 -11.40
N LEU A 58 0.23 -3.94 -11.24
CA LEU A 58 0.64 -5.03 -12.14
C LEU A 58 -0.34 -6.20 -12.10
N MET A 59 -0.81 -6.61 -10.92
CA MET A 59 -1.81 -7.68 -10.79
C MET A 59 -3.14 -7.29 -11.45
N MET A 60 -3.54 -6.03 -11.34
CA MET A 60 -4.72 -5.45 -11.96
C MET A 60 -4.59 -5.44 -13.49
N PHE A 61 -3.45 -5.00 -14.04
CA PHE A 61 -3.19 -5.00 -15.48
C PHE A 61 -3.11 -6.41 -16.09
N ASN A 62 -2.68 -7.40 -15.30
CA ASN A 62 -2.67 -8.79 -15.73
C ASN A 62 -4.05 -9.46 -15.74
N THR A 63 -5.11 -8.81 -15.24
CA THR A 63 -6.47 -9.38 -15.28
C THR A 63 -7.06 -9.35 -16.69
N TYR A 64 -7.87 -10.36 -17.02
CA TYR A 64 -8.56 -10.43 -18.31
C TYR A 64 -9.52 -9.25 -18.50
N VAL A 65 -10.22 -8.83 -17.43
CA VAL A 65 -11.11 -7.65 -17.39
C VAL A 65 -10.42 -6.37 -17.87
N PHE A 66 -9.14 -6.19 -17.51
CA PHE A 66 -8.35 -5.05 -17.97
C PHE A 66 -7.97 -5.18 -19.45
N GLN A 67 -7.54 -6.37 -19.87
CA GLN A 67 -7.11 -6.65 -21.26
C GLN A 67 -8.22 -6.44 -22.29
N VAL A 68 -9.47 -6.70 -21.90
CA VAL A 68 -10.64 -6.55 -22.76
C VAL A 68 -11.30 -5.16 -22.73
N GLY A 69 -10.69 -4.21 -22.02
CA GLY A 69 -11.12 -2.80 -22.04
C GLY A 69 -12.14 -2.39 -20.97
N LEU A 70 -12.52 -3.26 -20.03
CA LEU A 70 -13.35 -2.88 -18.86
C LEU A 70 -12.53 -2.22 -17.74
N VAL A 71 -11.62 -1.33 -18.13
CA VAL A 71 -10.71 -0.62 -17.22
C VAL A 71 -11.48 0.25 -16.23
N SER A 72 -12.54 0.93 -16.69
CA SER A 72 -13.38 1.80 -15.85
C SER A 72 -14.03 1.05 -14.69
N LEU A 73 -14.57 -0.15 -14.95
CA LEU A 73 -15.20 -0.99 -13.92
C LEU A 73 -14.19 -1.42 -12.85
N LEU A 74 -12.98 -1.80 -13.28
CA LEU A 74 -11.92 -2.24 -12.40
C LEU A 74 -11.39 -1.07 -11.56
N LEU A 75 -11.16 0.09 -12.18
CA LEU A 75 -10.75 1.30 -11.49
C LEU A 75 -11.81 1.79 -10.51
N GLU A 76 -13.10 1.77 -10.86
CA GLU A 76 -14.17 2.16 -9.94
C GLU A 76 -14.19 1.26 -8.69
N ARG A 77 -13.97 -0.05 -8.89
CA ARG A 77 -13.94 -1.02 -7.80
C ARG A 77 -12.71 -0.90 -6.90
N PHE A 78 -11.53 -0.60 -7.44
CA PHE A 78 -10.28 -0.49 -6.67
C PHE A 78 -9.87 0.96 -6.34
N ARG A 79 -10.66 1.95 -6.76
CA ARG A 79 -10.40 3.40 -6.55
C ARG A 79 -10.09 3.72 -5.10
N ALA A 80 -10.90 3.18 -4.18
CA ALA A 80 -10.73 3.41 -2.75
C ALA A 80 -9.35 2.98 -2.26
N MET A 81 -8.87 1.82 -2.70
CA MET A 81 -7.56 1.30 -2.32
C MET A 81 -6.43 2.16 -2.90
N LEU A 82 -6.52 2.58 -4.17
CA LEU A 82 -5.51 3.43 -4.80
C LEU A 82 -5.42 4.81 -4.14
N ILE A 83 -6.56 5.44 -3.86
CA ILE A 83 -6.61 6.73 -3.15
C ILE A 83 -6.02 6.59 -1.75
N LEU A 84 -6.40 5.54 -1.03
CA LEU A 84 -5.94 5.31 0.32
C LEU A 84 -4.43 5.03 0.38
N SER A 85 -3.90 4.29 -0.61
CA SER A 85 -2.46 4.04 -0.72
C SER A 85 -1.67 5.30 -1.02
N ALA A 86 -2.18 6.15 -1.93
CA ALA A 86 -1.57 7.44 -2.22
C ALA A 86 -1.60 8.36 -0.99
N LEU A 87 -2.75 8.45 -0.32
CA LEU A 87 -2.91 9.22 0.92
C LEU A 87 -1.94 8.74 2.00
N TYR A 88 -1.86 7.42 2.22
CA TYR A 88 -0.98 6.85 3.22
C TYR A 88 0.49 7.12 2.93
N LEU A 89 0.94 6.92 1.68
CA LEU A 89 2.32 7.21 1.28
C LEU A 89 2.65 8.70 1.45
N THR A 90 1.75 9.61 1.07
CA THR A 90 1.96 11.04 1.27
C THR A 90 2.07 11.39 2.76
N LEU A 91 1.17 10.88 3.61
CA LEU A 91 1.22 11.10 5.05
C LEU A 91 2.51 10.53 5.67
N SER A 92 2.95 9.35 5.22
CA SER A 92 4.20 8.70 5.62
C SER A 92 5.41 9.60 5.32
N ILE A 93 5.57 10.03 4.07
CA ILE A 93 6.68 10.89 3.64
C ILE A 93 6.65 12.23 4.38
N CYS A 94 5.48 12.88 4.51
CA CYS A 94 5.35 14.12 5.26
C CYS A 94 5.78 13.95 6.73
N PHE A 95 5.36 12.86 7.38
CA PHE A 95 5.74 12.55 8.74
C PHE A 95 7.25 12.31 8.86
N HIS A 96 7.83 11.49 7.98
CA HIS A 96 9.27 11.19 7.95
C HIS A 96 10.11 12.46 7.76
N CYS A 97 9.77 13.29 6.77
CA CYS A 97 10.46 14.55 6.52
C CYS A 97 10.42 15.48 7.73
N TRP A 98 9.25 15.62 8.37
CA TRP A 98 9.11 16.51 9.53
C TRP A 98 9.90 15.99 10.74
N VAL A 99 9.76 14.71 11.10
CA VAL A 99 10.51 14.12 12.22
C VAL A 99 12.01 14.24 11.99
N MET A 100 12.49 13.93 10.79
CA MET A 100 13.92 13.99 10.46
C MET A 100 14.45 15.42 10.49
N ASN A 101 13.68 16.40 10.02
CA ASN A 101 14.06 17.80 10.09
C ASN A 101 14.31 18.26 11.54
N LEU A 102 13.46 17.84 12.48
CA LEU A 102 13.61 18.20 13.90
C LEU A 102 14.76 17.45 14.58
N ARG A 103 15.03 16.19 14.19
CA ARG A 103 16.03 15.34 14.85
C ARG A 103 17.44 15.43 14.27
N TRP A 104 17.61 16.05 13.11
CA TRP A 104 18.88 16.02 12.36
C TRP A 104 20.08 16.56 13.17
N MET A 105 19.87 17.66 13.89
CA MET A 105 20.93 18.34 14.66
C MET A 105 20.92 17.96 16.14
N GLU A 106 19.75 17.77 16.75
CA GLU A 106 19.59 17.46 18.18
C GLU A 106 18.72 16.21 18.38
N SER A 107 19.30 15.02 18.15
CA SER A 107 18.56 13.75 18.13
C SER A 107 17.88 13.38 19.45
N ASN A 108 18.37 13.88 20.58
CA ASN A 108 17.91 13.50 21.91
C ASN A 108 16.94 14.49 22.56
N ARG A 109 16.62 15.59 21.87
CA ARG A 109 15.66 16.58 22.35
C ARG A 109 14.23 16.10 22.18
N PHE A 110 13.34 16.57 23.05
CA PHE A 110 11.90 16.38 22.86
C PHE A 110 11.44 17.19 21.64
N VAL A 111 10.99 16.48 20.59
CA VAL A 111 10.62 17.06 19.27
C VAL A 111 9.12 17.03 18.97
N TRP A 112 8.29 16.48 19.86
CA TRP A 112 6.86 16.30 19.60
C TRP A 112 6.09 17.61 19.78
N THR A 113 5.81 18.28 18.67
CA THR A 113 4.89 19.43 18.61
C THR A 113 3.45 18.97 18.41
N ASP A 114 2.48 19.82 18.74
CA ASP A 114 1.04 19.52 18.56
C ASP A 114 0.72 19.14 17.10
N GLY A 115 1.29 19.87 16.14
CA GLY A 115 1.12 19.57 14.72
C GLY A 115 1.71 18.22 14.31
N LEU A 116 2.88 17.87 14.83
CA LEU A 116 3.52 16.57 14.56
C LEU A 116 2.73 15.41 15.17
N GLN A 117 2.16 15.60 16.36
CA GLN A 117 1.29 14.61 17.00
C GLN A 117 0.00 14.39 16.20
N VAL A 118 -0.63 15.47 15.71
CA VAL A 118 -1.80 15.37 14.84
C VAL A 118 -1.47 14.60 13.56
N LEU A 119 -0.37 14.95 12.88
CA LEU A 119 0.08 14.24 11.68
C LEU A 119 0.36 12.75 11.96
N PHE A 120 1.01 12.46 13.09
CA PHE A 120 1.26 11.09 13.54
C PHE A 120 -0.06 10.31 13.68
N VAL A 121 -1.05 10.86 14.39
CA VAL A 121 -2.35 10.19 14.59
C VAL A 121 -3.04 9.92 13.25
N PHE A 122 -3.08 10.90 12.35
CA PHE A 122 -3.66 10.71 11.01
C PHE A 122 -2.90 9.65 10.20
N GLN A 123 -1.57 9.66 10.23
CA GLN A 123 -0.75 8.66 9.57
C GLN A 123 -1.04 7.24 10.12
N ARG A 124 -1.20 7.09 11.44
CA ARG A 124 -1.54 5.79 12.07
C ARG A 124 -2.93 5.29 11.68
N ILE A 125 -3.92 6.17 11.66
CA ILE A 125 -5.28 5.81 11.22
C ILE A 125 -5.26 5.40 9.75
N ALA A 126 -4.56 6.15 8.90
CA ALA A 126 -4.40 5.83 7.49
C ALA A 126 -3.68 4.49 7.28
N ALA A 127 -2.66 4.16 8.09
CA ALA A 127 -1.94 2.88 8.03
C ALA A 127 -2.88 1.69 8.28
N VAL A 128 -3.71 1.75 9.33
CA VAL A 128 -4.66 0.67 9.65
C VAL A 128 -5.66 0.45 8.52
N LEU A 129 -6.21 1.53 7.98
CA LEU A 129 -7.11 1.46 6.83
C LEU A 129 -6.37 0.88 5.60
N TYR A 130 -5.17 1.37 5.32
CA TYR A 130 -4.34 0.90 4.21
C TYR A 130 -4.12 -0.62 4.30
N TYR A 131 -3.71 -1.15 5.45
CA TYR A 131 -3.50 -2.59 5.63
C TYR A 131 -4.76 -3.41 5.40
N TYR A 132 -5.89 -2.95 5.93
CA TYR A 132 -7.18 -3.64 5.76
C TYR A 132 -7.60 -3.69 4.29
N PHE A 133 -7.63 -2.53 3.61
CA PHE A 133 -8.04 -2.45 2.22
C PHE A 133 -7.05 -3.10 1.27
N TYR A 134 -5.75 -3.05 1.57
CA TYR A 134 -4.72 -3.73 0.80
C TYR A 134 -4.92 -5.24 0.84
N LYS A 135 -5.00 -5.83 2.04
CA LYS A 135 -5.24 -7.27 2.22
C LYS A 135 -6.51 -7.72 1.48
N ARG A 136 -7.61 -6.99 1.69
CA ARG A 136 -8.89 -7.27 1.03
C ARG A 136 -8.76 -7.23 -0.50
N THR A 137 -8.01 -6.26 -1.04
CA THR A 137 -7.81 -6.12 -2.49
C THR A 137 -6.95 -7.23 -3.05
N THR A 138 -5.87 -7.61 -2.37
CA THR A 138 -5.02 -8.75 -2.77
C THR A 138 -5.85 -10.03 -2.84
N GLU A 139 -6.64 -10.34 -1.80
CA GLU A 139 -7.51 -11.53 -1.78
C GLU A 139 -8.50 -11.54 -2.95
N TYR A 140 -9.13 -10.40 -3.26
CA TYR A 140 -10.01 -10.30 -4.43
C TYR A 140 -9.26 -10.50 -5.75
N LEU A 141 -8.07 -9.91 -5.91
CA LEU A 141 -7.22 -10.11 -7.09
C LEU A 141 -6.67 -11.54 -7.19
N GLY A 142 -6.81 -12.36 -6.15
CA GLY A 142 -6.49 -13.78 -6.19
C GLY A 142 -7.57 -14.68 -6.76
N ASP A 143 -8.77 -14.15 -7.01
CA ASP A 143 -9.86 -14.94 -7.59
C ASP A 143 -9.53 -15.32 -9.05
N PRO A 144 -9.39 -16.62 -9.38
CA PRO A 144 -9.12 -17.06 -10.75
C PRO A 144 -10.16 -16.59 -11.78
N ARG A 145 -11.39 -16.29 -11.34
CA ARG A 145 -12.49 -15.82 -12.20
C ARG A 145 -12.20 -14.47 -12.87
N LEU A 146 -11.24 -13.69 -12.36
CA LEU A 146 -10.80 -12.43 -12.97
C LEU A 146 -9.83 -12.64 -14.15
N TYR A 147 -9.26 -13.84 -14.29
CA TYR A 147 -8.26 -14.18 -15.30
C TYR A 147 -8.79 -15.11 -16.40
N GLU A 148 -10.00 -15.65 -16.24
CA GLU A 148 -10.65 -16.55 -17.21
C GLU A 148 -11.95 -15.92 -17.76
N ASP A 149 -12.34 -16.29 -18.99
CA ASP A 149 -13.61 -15.87 -19.60
C ASP A 149 -14.79 -16.54 -18.89
N SER A 150 -15.32 -15.86 -17.87
CA SER A 150 -16.40 -16.36 -17.02
C SER A 150 -17.77 -15.83 -17.45
N PRO A 151 -18.87 -16.55 -17.16
CA PRO A 151 -20.23 -16.11 -17.50
C PRO A 151 -20.57 -14.73 -16.92
N TRP A 152 -20.07 -14.42 -15.71
CA TRP A 152 -20.23 -13.11 -15.09
C TRP A 152 -19.59 -11.98 -15.91
N LEU A 153 -18.42 -12.22 -16.50
CA LEU A 153 -17.73 -11.26 -17.36
C LEU A 153 -18.58 -10.97 -18.60
N ARG A 154 -19.12 -12.03 -19.23
CA ARG A 154 -20.01 -11.90 -20.40
C ARG A 154 -21.26 -11.07 -20.10
N ASP A 155 -21.86 -11.24 -18.92
CA ASP A 155 -22.99 -10.40 -18.47
C ASP A 155 -22.58 -8.96 -18.15
N ALA A 156 -21.37 -8.73 -17.63
CA ALA A 156 -20.83 -7.39 -17.41
C ALA A 156 -20.57 -6.67 -18.75
N PHE A 157 -20.04 -7.37 -19.75
CA PHE A 157 -19.91 -6.86 -21.12
C PHE A 157 -21.26 -6.53 -21.75
N ALA A 158 -22.24 -7.41 -21.62
CA ALA A 158 -23.58 -7.20 -22.17
C ALA A 158 -24.22 -5.92 -21.61
N ARG A 159 -24.03 -5.66 -20.30
CA ARG A 159 -24.48 -4.44 -19.64
C ARG A 159 -23.67 -3.19 -20.00
N ALA A 160 -22.37 -3.31 -20.22
CA ALA A 160 -21.51 -2.19 -20.61
C ALA A 160 -21.72 -1.72 -22.07
N ARG A 161 -22.41 -2.52 -22.89
CA ARG A 161 -22.73 -2.22 -24.30
C ARG A 161 -24.11 -1.59 -24.51
N GLN A 162 -24.93 -1.50 -23.46
CA GLN A 162 -26.20 -0.78 -23.44
C GLN A 162 -25.96 0.66 -23.00
#